data_AF-A0AAJ6CIV3-F1
#
_entry.id   AF-A0AAJ6CIV3-F1
#
_cell.length_a   1.000
_cell.length_b   1.000
_cell.length_c   1.000
_cell.angle_alpha   90.00
_cell.angle_beta   90.00
_cell.angle_gamma   90.00
#
_symmetry.space_group_name_H-M   'P 1'
#
loop_
_entity.id
_entity.type
_entity.pdbx_description
1 polymer ?
#
loop_
_entity_poly.entity_id
_entity_poly.type
_entity_poly.pdbx_seq_one_letter_code
_entity_poly.pdbx_strand_id
1 'polypeptide(L)'
;MFDEFDFHAPENWLEREQQRAPEPDADVTLQPCVSFELHMKKFIEVISILLTRQKMLKDQATMLIKYDGIGEPLHLALNHPGGGVAFEMRTLDMPIVADIPFESDKTQAQLIMNSDTLLPYWREAVQNAKDTIHIAFYPSQGASKGRLQLSTENEFGTSEVVIPYDDAIMEKFTCHTPVRRRYQLAPTKAIGLSATFSNKTSLRVDVNGILSAQFMIQRTIPVTVAHTDPQLFFVDHKICPLE
;
A
#
# COMPACT_ATOMS: atom_id res chain seq x y z
N MET A 1 4.07 0.72 17.37
CA MET A 1 4.90 1.81 16.80
C MET A 1 4.47 3.14 17.37
N PHE A 2 3.17 3.34 17.61
CA PHE A 2 2.63 4.43 18.41
C PHE A 2 1.77 3.82 19.53
N ASP A 3 1.90 4.36 20.74
CA ASP A 3 1.23 3.81 21.93
C ASP A 3 -0.19 4.38 22.09
N GLU A 4 -0.45 5.54 21.50
CA GLU A 4 -1.75 6.23 21.51
C GLU A 4 -1.89 7.05 20.21
N PHE A 5 -3.09 7.03 19.62
CA PHE A 5 -3.44 7.86 18.46
C PHE A 5 -4.74 8.58 18.81
N ASP A 6 -4.68 9.91 18.87
CA ASP A 6 -5.83 10.76 19.11
C ASP A 6 -5.91 11.81 17.98
N PHE A 7 -7.07 11.88 17.31
CA PHE A 7 -7.28 12.74 16.16
C PHE A 7 -8.45 13.68 16.42
N HIS A 8 -8.14 14.98 16.48
CA HIS A 8 -9.11 16.05 16.59
C HIS A 8 -9.10 16.87 15.31
N ALA A 9 -10.08 16.66 14.45
CA ALA A 9 -10.23 17.50 13.27
C ALA A 9 -10.58 18.95 13.66
N PRO A 10 -10.03 19.97 12.99
CA PRO A 10 -10.46 21.36 13.18
C PRO A 10 -11.96 21.53 12.85
N GLU A 11 -12.69 22.32 13.63
CA GLU A 11 -14.14 22.53 13.43
C GLU A 11 -14.50 23.03 12.01
N ASN A 12 -13.59 23.75 11.36
CA ASN A 12 -13.78 24.34 10.03
C ASN A 12 -13.06 23.57 8.90
N TRP A 13 -12.75 22.29 9.08
CA TRP A 13 -12.02 21.49 8.08
C TRP A 13 -12.74 21.45 6.70
N LEU A 14 -14.08 21.32 6.68
CA LEU A 14 -14.85 21.16 5.44
C LEU A 14 -14.88 22.43 4.59
N GLU A 15 -15.10 23.60 5.21
CA GLU A 15 -15.05 24.91 4.52
C GLU A 15 -13.67 25.16 3.90
N ARG A 16 -12.61 24.67 4.58
CA ARG A 16 -11.24 24.80 4.10
C ARG A 16 -10.94 23.88 2.93
N GLU A 17 -11.44 22.64 2.92
CA GLU A 17 -11.32 21.75 1.76
C GLU A 17 -12.08 22.31 0.54
N GLN A 18 -13.26 22.88 0.75
CA GLN A 18 -14.04 23.52 -0.32
C GLN A 18 -13.34 24.76 -0.92
N GLN A 19 -12.52 25.47 -0.14
CA GLN A 19 -11.70 26.58 -0.65
C GLN A 19 -10.50 26.08 -1.46
N ARG A 20 -9.99 24.87 -1.19
CA ARG A 20 -8.82 24.27 -1.86
C ARG A 20 -9.17 23.65 -3.21
N ALA A 21 -10.39 23.11 -3.37
CA ALA A 21 -10.89 22.51 -4.60
C ALA A 21 -12.17 23.23 -5.08
N PRO A 22 -12.09 24.18 -6.04
CA PRO A 22 -13.24 24.97 -6.49
C PRO A 22 -14.29 24.17 -7.27
N GLU A 23 -13.91 23.01 -7.83
CA GLU A 23 -14.84 21.99 -8.28
C GLU A 23 -14.80 20.83 -7.29
N PRO A 24 -15.69 20.84 -6.29
CA PRO A 24 -15.75 19.71 -5.40
C PRO A 24 -16.43 18.58 -6.16
N ASP A 25 -15.69 17.51 -6.46
CA ASP A 25 -16.23 16.16 -6.22
C ASP A 25 -16.41 16.05 -4.69
N ALA A 26 -17.29 16.87 -4.11
CA ALA A 26 -17.67 16.79 -2.71
C ALA A 26 -18.55 15.55 -2.61
N ASP A 27 -17.88 14.42 -2.50
CA ASP A 27 -18.49 13.28 -1.87
C ASP A 27 -18.96 13.76 -0.48
N VAL A 28 -20.28 13.90 -0.32
CA VAL A 28 -20.95 14.45 0.87
C VAL A 28 -20.74 13.55 2.10
N THR A 29 -19.98 12.46 1.94
CA THR A 29 -19.59 11.47 2.93
C THR A 29 -18.20 11.69 3.52
N LEU A 30 -17.46 12.72 3.09
CA LEU A 30 -16.12 13.02 3.63
C LEU A 30 -16.18 13.19 5.15
N GLN A 31 -15.48 12.32 5.87
CA GLN A 31 -15.28 12.44 7.30
C GLN A 31 -14.27 13.55 7.59
N PRO A 32 -14.32 14.17 8.78
CA PRO A 32 -13.31 15.14 9.18
C PRO A 32 -11.90 14.57 9.02
N CYS A 33 -11.10 15.22 8.18
CA CYS A 33 -9.74 14.77 7.88
C CYS A 33 -8.77 15.95 7.87
N VAL A 34 -7.49 15.61 8.00
CA VAL A 34 -6.38 16.55 7.87
C VAL A 34 -5.42 15.98 6.85
N SER A 35 -5.13 16.75 5.80
CA SER A 35 -4.18 16.40 4.76
C SER A 35 -2.99 17.37 4.77
N PHE A 36 -1.81 16.81 4.54
CA PHE A 36 -0.59 17.55 4.26
C PHE A 36 0.37 16.62 3.51
N GLU A 37 1.27 17.21 2.73
CA GLU A 37 2.35 16.50 2.08
C GLU A 37 3.67 16.65 2.85
N LEU A 38 4.47 15.59 2.83
CA LEU A 38 5.82 15.55 3.40
C LEU A 38 6.83 15.07 2.37
N HIS A 39 8.07 15.52 2.54
CA HIS A 39 9.19 14.93 1.81
C HIS A 39 9.50 13.51 2.33
N MET A 40 8.89 12.49 1.72
CA MET A 40 8.90 11.10 2.19
C MET A 40 10.29 10.54 2.51
N LYS A 41 11.32 10.87 1.71
CA LYS A 41 12.69 10.41 1.98
C LYS A 41 13.21 10.94 3.33
N LYS A 42 12.94 12.20 3.67
CA LYS A 42 13.36 12.79 4.95
C LYS A 42 12.55 12.18 6.10
N PHE A 43 11.27 11.91 5.87
CA PHE A 43 10.41 11.25 6.86
C PHE A 43 10.97 9.87 7.23
N ILE A 44 11.35 9.06 6.24
CA ILE A 44 11.95 7.74 6.46
C ILE A 44 13.30 7.85 7.20
N GLU A 45 14.14 8.83 6.87
CA GLU A 45 15.40 9.10 7.56
C GLU A 45 15.17 9.41 9.05
N VAL A 46 14.20 10.29 9.36
CA VAL A 46 13.83 10.66 10.73
C VAL A 46 13.27 9.45 11.50
N ILE A 47 12.32 8.72 10.91
CA ILE A 47 11.76 7.50 11.51
C ILE A 47 12.87 6.48 11.80
N SER A 48 13.84 6.33 10.90
CA SER A 48 14.97 5.41 11.10
C SER A 48 15.85 5.80 12.28
N ILE A 49 16.10 7.11 12.48
CA ILE A 49 16.84 7.61 13.64
C ILE A 49 16.07 7.33 14.94
N LEU A 50 14.77 7.62 14.97
CA LEU A 50 13.91 7.39 16.13
C LEU A 50 13.86 5.90 16.49
N LEU A 51 13.66 5.01 15.51
CA LEU A 51 13.65 3.56 15.72
C LEU A 51 15.00 3.02 16.22
N THR A 52 16.11 3.55 15.71
CA THR A 52 17.45 3.15 16.16
C THR A 52 17.64 3.53 17.64
N ARG A 53 17.24 4.73 18.04
CA ARG A 53 17.32 5.16 19.45
C ARG A 53 16.37 4.40 20.35
N GLN A 54 15.14 4.13 19.92
CA GLN A 54 14.18 3.34 20.68
C GLN A 54 14.75 1.96 21.05
N LYS A 55 15.39 1.27 20.09
CA LYS A 55 16.04 -0.03 20.34
C LYS A 55 17.15 0.04 21.39
N MET A 56 17.88 1.15 21.47
CA MET A 56 18.93 1.35 22.48
C MET A 56 18.35 1.59 23.89
N LEU A 57 17.15 2.16 23.98
CA LEU A 57 16.51 2.60 25.23
C LEU A 57 15.62 1.54 25.90
N LYS A 58 15.59 0.29 25.38
CA LYS A 58 14.96 -0.89 25.99
C LYS A 58 13.57 -0.62 26.61
N ASP A 59 12.67 -0.08 25.80
CA ASP A 59 11.22 0.04 26.07
C ASP A 59 10.77 1.05 27.14
N GLN A 60 11.63 2.00 27.56
CA GLN A 60 11.20 3.15 28.39
C GLN A 60 10.87 4.41 27.59
N ALA A 61 10.83 4.31 26.26
CA ALA A 61 10.71 5.46 25.37
C ALA A 61 9.39 5.43 24.59
N THR A 62 8.62 6.52 24.66
CA THR A 62 7.34 6.68 23.96
C THR A 62 7.52 7.51 22.70
N MET A 63 6.91 7.09 21.59
CA MET A 63 6.97 7.82 20.32
C MET A 63 5.73 8.71 20.15
N LEU A 64 5.94 10.00 19.86
CA LEU A 64 4.89 10.99 19.62
C LEU A 64 4.95 11.45 18.16
N ILE A 65 3.80 11.40 17.48
CA ILE A 65 3.56 12.12 16.23
C ILE A 65 2.47 13.14 16.51
N LYS A 66 2.75 14.41 16.23
CA LYS A 66 1.82 15.51 16.47
C LYS A 66 1.82 16.46 15.28
N TYR A 67 0.63 16.85 14.86
CA TYR A 67 0.44 17.86 13.83
C TYR A 67 -0.60 18.87 14.34
N ASP A 68 -0.16 20.10 14.56
CA ASP A 68 -0.96 21.14 15.21
C ASP A 68 -1.90 21.89 14.25
N GLY A 69 -1.83 21.58 12.95
CA GLY A 69 -2.74 22.10 11.95
C GLY A 69 -2.04 22.65 10.71
N ILE A 70 -2.85 23.21 9.82
CA ILE A 70 -2.39 23.69 8.50
C ILE A 70 -1.30 24.75 8.66
N GLY A 71 -0.20 24.58 7.92
CA GLY A 71 0.97 25.46 7.97
C GLY A 71 1.96 25.12 9.08
N GLU A 72 1.56 24.33 10.07
CA GLU A 72 2.43 23.86 11.14
C GLU A 72 3.31 22.68 10.67
N PRO A 73 4.51 22.50 11.24
CA PRO A 73 5.33 21.33 10.94
C PRO A 73 4.73 20.07 11.55
N LEU A 74 5.05 18.91 10.97
CA LEU A 74 4.84 17.62 11.63
C LEU A 74 5.93 17.46 12.71
N HIS A 75 5.50 17.32 13.95
CA HIS A 75 6.37 17.08 15.09
C HIS A 75 6.49 15.58 15.36
N LEU A 76 7.73 15.08 15.38
CA LEU A 76 8.07 13.68 15.63
C LEU A 76 9.04 13.60 16.81
N ALA A 77 8.64 12.97 17.91
CA ALA A 77 9.47 12.86 19.11
C ALA A 77 9.58 11.45 19.66
N LEU A 78 10.72 11.15 20.28
CA LEU A 78 10.93 10.01 21.14
C LEU A 78 11.21 10.54 22.55
N ASN A 79 10.23 10.41 23.44
CA ASN A 79 10.32 10.88 24.80
C ASN A 79 10.86 9.75 25.69
N HIS A 80 11.86 10.06 26.51
CA HIS A 80 12.47 9.12 27.45
C HIS A 80 12.92 9.87 28.71
N PRO A 81 12.78 9.31 29.93
CA PRO A 81 13.13 10.00 31.17
C PRO A 81 14.59 10.48 31.25
N GLY A 82 15.52 9.76 30.61
CA GLY A 82 16.95 10.10 30.53
C GLY A 82 17.34 11.04 29.37
N GLY A 83 16.37 11.64 28.69
CA GLY A 83 16.58 12.55 27.55
C GLY A 83 15.97 12.01 26.25
N GLY A 84 15.10 12.81 25.63
CA GLY A 84 14.41 12.50 24.39
C GLY A 84 15.04 13.17 23.15
N VAL A 85 14.44 12.93 21.99
CA VAL A 85 14.77 13.64 20.74
C VAL A 85 13.50 14.03 20.01
N ALA A 86 13.49 15.21 19.41
CA ALA A 86 12.38 15.72 18.62
C ALA A 86 12.87 16.23 17.26
N PHE A 87 12.02 16.10 16.26
CA PHE A 87 12.21 16.58 14.91
C PHE A 87 10.98 17.35 14.48
N GLU A 88 11.20 18.45 13.75
CA GLU A 88 10.14 19.21 13.09
C GLU A 88 10.31 19.09 11.58
N MET A 89 9.26 18.61 10.92
CA MET A 89 9.23 18.41 9.49
C MET A 89 8.29 19.39 8.83
N ARG A 90 8.82 20.20 7.91
CA ARG A 90 8.01 21.11 7.10
C ARG A 90 6.94 20.33 6.33
N THR A 91 5.71 20.80 6.42
CA THR A 91 4.56 20.31 5.66
C THR A 91 4.32 21.20 4.43
N LEU A 92 3.73 20.60 3.40
CA LEU A 92 3.21 21.31 2.24
C LEU A 92 1.70 21.12 2.19
N ASP A 93 1.00 22.17 1.75
CA ASP A 93 -0.45 22.06 1.58
C ASP A 93 -0.76 21.21 0.35
N MET A 94 -1.61 20.21 0.51
CA MET A 94 -2.02 19.32 -0.57
C MET A 94 -3.52 19.03 -0.45
N PRO A 95 -4.31 19.36 -1.48
CA PRO A 95 -5.72 18.99 -1.51
C PRO A 95 -5.86 17.47 -1.48
N ILE A 96 -7.01 16.99 -1.01
CA ILE A 96 -7.33 15.56 -1.05
C ILE A 96 -7.23 15.09 -2.51
N VAL A 97 -6.29 14.18 -2.76
CA VAL A 97 -6.12 13.59 -4.09
C VAL A 97 -7.22 12.55 -4.30
N ALA A 98 -7.93 12.67 -5.42
CA ALA A 98 -8.86 11.63 -5.85
C ALA A 98 -8.10 10.30 -6.01
N ASP A 99 -8.56 9.28 -5.30
CA ASP A 99 -8.03 7.93 -5.39
C ASP A 99 -8.29 7.37 -6.80
N ILE A 100 -7.45 6.43 -7.26
CA ILE A 100 -7.68 5.75 -8.54
C ILE A 100 -9.00 4.96 -8.41
N PRO A 101 -9.99 5.20 -9.29
CA PRO A 101 -11.35 4.69 -9.12
C PRO A 101 -11.43 3.21 -9.54
N PHE A 102 -11.18 2.32 -8.59
CA PHE A 102 -11.25 0.86 -8.79
C PHE A 102 -12.68 0.34 -8.52
N GLU A 103 -13.32 -0.25 -9.53
CA GLU A 103 -14.70 -0.77 -9.43
C GLU A 103 -14.73 -2.19 -8.84
N SER A 104 -14.73 -2.26 -7.50
CA SER A 104 -14.62 -3.56 -6.79
C SER A 104 -15.76 -4.54 -7.07
N ASP A 105 -16.97 -4.03 -7.31
CA ASP A 105 -18.17 -4.78 -7.68
C ASP A 105 -18.12 -5.33 -9.12
N LYS A 106 -17.30 -4.73 -9.99
CA LYS A 106 -17.10 -5.13 -11.40
C LYS A 106 -15.71 -5.73 -11.64
N THR A 107 -15.23 -6.53 -10.70
CA THR A 107 -13.96 -7.26 -10.83
C THR A 107 -14.06 -8.34 -11.92
N GLN A 108 -13.21 -8.25 -12.94
CA GLN A 108 -13.12 -9.23 -14.05
C GLN A 108 -12.28 -10.45 -13.69
N ALA A 109 -11.19 -10.23 -12.93
CA ALA A 109 -10.31 -11.28 -12.45
C ALA A 109 -9.83 -11.00 -11.02
N GLN A 110 -9.77 -12.05 -10.20
CA GLN A 110 -9.27 -11.98 -8.82
C GLN A 110 -8.43 -13.22 -8.49
N LEU A 111 -7.39 -12.98 -7.71
CA LEU A 111 -6.51 -13.98 -7.10
C LEU A 111 -6.26 -13.57 -5.65
N ILE A 112 -6.25 -14.54 -4.74
CA ILE A 112 -5.72 -14.41 -3.38
C ILE A 112 -4.77 -15.58 -3.14
N MET A 113 -3.54 -15.28 -2.73
CA MET A 113 -2.51 -16.28 -2.48
C MET A 113 -1.53 -15.84 -1.39
N ASN A 114 -0.71 -16.78 -0.93
CA ASN A 114 0.43 -16.47 -0.07
C ASN A 114 1.43 -15.56 -0.82
N SER A 115 1.87 -14.49 -0.15
CA SER A 115 2.83 -13.54 -0.71
C SER A 115 4.21 -14.15 -0.95
N ASP A 116 4.65 -15.10 -0.11
CA ASP A 116 5.91 -15.83 -0.29
C ASP A 116 5.93 -16.63 -1.59
N THR A 117 4.76 -17.05 -2.05
CA THR A 117 4.61 -17.73 -3.32
C THR A 117 4.67 -16.76 -4.50
N LEU A 118 4.02 -15.59 -4.42
CA LEU A 118 4.04 -14.59 -5.51
C LEU A 118 5.44 -13.98 -5.72
N LEU A 119 6.15 -13.70 -4.63
CA LEU A 119 7.38 -12.92 -4.62
C LEU A 119 8.49 -13.44 -5.56
N PRO A 120 8.86 -14.73 -5.60
CA PRO A 120 9.89 -15.23 -6.51
C PRO A 120 9.50 -15.05 -7.98
N TYR A 121 8.26 -15.41 -8.35
CA TYR A 121 7.77 -15.24 -9.72
C TYR A 121 7.71 -13.77 -10.14
N TRP A 122 7.30 -12.89 -9.23
CA TRP A 122 7.28 -11.46 -9.48
C TRP A 122 8.68 -10.90 -9.71
N ARG A 123 9.64 -11.26 -8.86
CA ARG A 123 11.05 -10.85 -8.99
C ARG A 123 11.65 -11.32 -10.30
N GLU A 124 11.44 -12.58 -10.67
CA GLU A 124 11.90 -13.15 -11.94
C GLU A 124 11.34 -12.35 -13.13
N ALA A 125 10.03 -12.08 -13.15
CA ALA A 125 9.39 -11.35 -14.24
C ALA A 125 9.94 -9.92 -14.40
N VAL A 126 10.22 -9.21 -13.30
CA VAL A 126 10.58 -7.78 -13.35
C VAL A 126 12.09 -7.50 -13.38
N GLN A 127 12.95 -8.46 -13.05
CA GLN A 127 14.39 -8.24 -12.80
C GLN A 127 15.11 -7.53 -13.97
N ASN A 128 14.82 -7.94 -15.20
CA ASN A 128 15.44 -7.40 -16.42
C ASN A 128 14.41 -6.74 -17.35
N ALA A 129 13.21 -6.47 -16.84
CA ALA A 129 12.16 -5.86 -17.64
C ALA A 129 12.49 -4.40 -17.95
N LYS A 130 12.18 -3.97 -19.17
CA LYS A 130 12.49 -2.62 -19.66
C LYS A 130 11.48 -1.60 -19.11
N ASP A 131 10.29 -1.54 -19.71
CA ASP A 131 9.33 -0.45 -19.46
C ASP A 131 7.94 -0.94 -19.04
N THR A 132 7.55 -2.16 -19.41
CA THR A 132 6.17 -2.64 -19.23
C THR A 132 6.08 -4.07 -18.70
N ILE A 133 4.98 -4.36 -18.01
CA ILE A 133 4.58 -5.72 -17.62
C ILE A 133 3.18 -6.03 -18.12
N HIS A 134 3.00 -7.21 -18.70
CA HIS A 134 1.72 -7.79 -19.04
C HIS A 134 1.29 -8.74 -17.93
N ILE A 135 0.12 -8.50 -17.35
CA ILE A 135 -0.48 -9.36 -16.34
C ILE A 135 -1.73 -9.98 -16.94
N ALA A 136 -1.77 -11.31 -16.96
CA ALA A 136 -2.84 -12.06 -17.58
C ALA A 136 -3.38 -13.14 -16.66
N PHE A 137 -4.71 -13.19 -16.56
CA PHE A 137 -5.46 -14.24 -15.86
C PHE A 137 -6.11 -15.13 -16.91
N TYR A 138 -5.80 -16.41 -16.87
CA TYR A 138 -6.40 -17.40 -17.77
C TYR A 138 -7.25 -18.37 -16.96
N PRO A 139 -8.57 -18.46 -17.20
CA PRO A 139 -9.38 -19.50 -16.60
C PRO A 139 -8.99 -20.86 -17.15
N SER A 140 -9.16 -21.89 -16.32
CA SER A 140 -9.14 -23.29 -16.76
C SER A 140 -10.58 -23.84 -16.73
N GLN A 141 -10.78 -25.13 -16.44
CA GLN A 141 -12.11 -25.73 -16.41
C GLN A 141 -12.96 -25.07 -15.31
N GLY A 142 -13.82 -24.12 -15.71
CA GLY A 142 -14.62 -23.30 -14.80
C GLY A 142 -13.93 -22.00 -14.36
N ALA A 143 -14.69 -21.13 -13.68
CA ALA A 143 -14.21 -19.78 -13.34
C ALA A 143 -13.32 -19.71 -12.07
N SER A 144 -13.26 -20.79 -11.29
CA SER A 144 -12.58 -20.82 -9.99
C SER A 144 -11.14 -21.36 -10.03
N LYS A 145 -10.67 -21.80 -11.20
CA LYS A 145 -9.31 -22.32 -11.40
C LYS A 145 -8.71 -21.72 -12.66
N GLY A 146 -7.39 -21.71 -12.76
CA GLY A 146 -6.72 -21.07 -13.88
C GLY A 146 -5.21 -20.96 -13.72
N ARG A 147 -4.65 -19.88 -14.25
CA ARG A 147 -3.25 -19.50 -14.07
C ARG A 147 -3.09 -17.98 -14.15
N LEU A 148 -2.14 -17.46 -13.39
CA LEU A 148 -1.60 -16.12 -13.57
C LEU A 148 -0.39 -16.20 -14.50
N GLN A 149 -0.26 -15.27 -15.43
CA GLN A 149 0.90 -15.13 -16.29
C GLN A 149 1.41 -13.70 -16.21
N LEU A 150 2.72 -13.56 -16.00
CA LEU A 150 3.46 -12.31 -16.03
C LEU A 150 4.39 -12.37 -17.24
N SER A 151 4.25 -11.44 -18.19
CA SER A 151 5.15 -11.34 -19.34
C SER A 151 5.80 -9.97 -19.39
N THR A 152 7.10 -9.92 -19.64
CA THR A 152 7.88 -8.68 -19.76
C THR A 152 8.80 -8.73 -20.97
N GLU A 153 9.16 -7.56 -21.49
CA GLU A 153 10.14 -7.42 -22.56
C GLU A 153 11.46 -6.91 -21.99
N ASN A 154 12.56 -7.51 -22.43
CA ASN A 154 13.93 -7.12 -22.13
C ASN A 154 14.73 -6.96 -23.43
N GLU A 155 16.01 -6.58 -23.33
CA GLU A 155 16.87 -6.33 -24.50
C GLU A 155 17.07 -7.57 -25.39
N PHE A 156 16.88 -8.77 -24.85
CA PHE A 156 17.13 -10.06 -25.52
C PHE A 156 15.85 -10.80 -25.93
N GLY A 157 14.67 -10.27 -25.61
CA GLY A 157 13.38 -10.85 -25.97
C GLY A 157 12.32 -10.76 -24.86
N THR A 158 11.32 -11.63 -24.94
CA THR A 158 10.23 -11.72 -23.97
C THR A 158 10.54 -12.76 -22.89
N SER A 159 10.30 -12.42 -21.63
CA SER A 159 10.28 -13.35 -20.50
C SER A 159 8.84 -13.60 -20.09
N GLU A 160 8.49 -14.86 -19.83
CA GLU A 160 7.17 -15.25 -19.37
C GLU A 160 7.27 -16.12 -18.13
N VAL A 161 6.54 -15.74 -17.09
CA VAL A 161 6.45 -16.47 -15.83
C VAL A 161 5.00 -16.87 -15.61
N VAL A 162 4.75 -18.14 -15.35
CA VAL A 162 3.40 -18.69 -15.19
C VAL A 162 3.24 -19.30 -13.81
N ILE A 163 2.21 -18.85 -13.09
CA ILE A 163 1.80 -19.40 -11.80
C ILE A 163 0.49 -20.18 -12.01
N PRO A 164 0.55 -21.53 -12.07
CA PRO A 164 -0.65 -22.34 -12.18
C PRO A 164 -1.47 -22.27 -10.88
N TYR A 165 -2.77 -22.50 -11.00
CA TYR A 165 -3.62 -22.68 -9.83
C TYR A 165 -3.20 -23.92 -9.02
N ASP A 166 -3.06 -23.74 -7.72
CA ASP A 166 -2.75 -24.79 -6.76
C ASP A 166 -3.48 -24.49 -5.44
N ASP A 167 -4.32 -25.42 -5.01
CA ASP A 167 -5.16 -25.33 -3.82
C ASP A 167 -4.33 -25.18 -2.52
N ALA A 168 -3.04 -25.53 -2.52
CA ALA A 168 -2.15 -25.38 -1.36
C ALA A 168 -1.65 -23.95 -1.15
N ILE A 169 -1.61 -23.13 -2.21
CA ILE A 169 -1.00 -21.78 -2.20
C ILE A 169 -1.99 -20.67 -2.60
N MET A 170 -3.06 -20.99 -3.32
CA MET A 170 -4.10 -20.05 -3.73
C MET A 170 -5.37 -20.28 -2.92
N GLU A 171 -5.79 -19.25 -2.17
CA GLU A 171 -7.03 -19.27 -1.39
C GLU A 171 -8.24 -18.93 -2.26
N LYS A 172 -8.05 -18.12 -3.30
CA LYS A 172 -9.11 -17.72 -4.22
C LYS A 172 -8.55 -17.49 -5.61
N PHE A 173 -9.26 -18.00 -6.61
CA PHE A 173 -9.12 -17.58 -7.99
C PHE A 173 -10.52 -17.39 -8.58
N THR A 174 -10.72 -16.31 -9.32
CA THR A 174 -11.99 -16.03 -10.00
C THR A 174 -11.68 -15.32 -11.31
N CYS A 175 -11.97 -15.96 -12.43
CA CYS A 175 -11.81 -15.40 -13.77
C CYS A 175 -12.76 -16.14 -14.69
N HIS A 176 -13.68 -15.45 -15.37
CA HIS A 176 -14.65 -16.12 -16.25
C HIS A 176 -14.16 -16.19 -17.71
N THR A 177 -13.42 -15.18 -18.13
CA THR A 177 -12.87 -15.04 -19.47
C THR A 177 -11.42 -14.56 -19.36
N PRO A 178 -10.51 -14.93 -20.28
CA PRO A 178 -9.14 -14.47 -20.23
C PRO A 178 -9.05 -12.94 -20.11
N VAL A 179 -8.42 -12.45 -19.04
CA VAL A 179 -8.15 -11.02 -18.83
C VAL A 179 -6.68 -10.78 -19.05
N ARG A 180 -6.33 -9.80 -19.88
CA ARG A 180 -4.95 -9.41 -20.17
C ARG A 180 -4.86 -7.90 -20.14
N ARG A 181 -3.92 -7.36 -19.38
CA ARG A 181 -3.68 -5.92 -19.28
C ARG A 181 -2.19 -5.65 -19.23
N ARG A 182 -1.79 -4.52 -19.81
CA ARG A 182 -0.42 -4.03 -19.82
C ARG A 182 -0.32 -2.83 -18.88
N TYR A 183 0.74 -2.77 -18.09
CA TYR A 183 0.98 -1.71 -17.12
C TYR A 183 2.41 -1.17 -17.24
N GLN A 184 2.61 0.08 -16.84
CA GLN A 184 3.94 0.65 -16.65
C GLN A 184 4.70 -0.13 -15.57
N LEU A 185 5.96 -0.46 -15.82
CA LEU A 185 6.77 -1.26 -14.89
C LEU A 185 7.18 -0.47 -13.64
N ALA A 186 7.42 0.83 -13.76
CA ALA A 186 7.88 1.65 -12.63
C ALA A 186 6.99 1.56 -11.38
N PRO A 187 5.65 1.79 -11.45
CA PRO A 187 4.78 1.66 -10.27
C PRO A 187 4.66 0.21 -9.78
N THR A 188 4.79 -0.78 -10.67
CA THR A 188 4.63 -2.20 -10.31
C THR A 188 5.82 -2.75 -9.51
N LYS A 189 6.97 -2.06 -9.50
CA LYS A 189 8.10 -2.43 -8.61
C LYS A 189 7.74 -2.38 -7.13
N ALA A 190 6.81 -1.52 -6.73
CA ALA A 190 6.34 -1.42 -5.34
C ALA A 190 5.58 -2.67 -4.87
N ILE A 191 4.96 -3.42 -5.78
CA ILE A 191 4.27 -4.70 -5.51
C ILE A 191 5.26 -5.71 -4.93
N GLY A 192 6.46 -5.83 -5.50
CA GLY A 192 7.49 -6.75 -4.99
C GLY A 192 8.00 -6.38 -3.60
N LEU A 193 8.06 -5.08 -3.29
CA LEU A 193 8.43 -4.59 -1.96
C LEU A 193 7.33 -4.93 -0.94
N SER A 194 6.07 -4.65 -1.25
CA SER A 194 4.94 -4.97 -0.36
C SER A 194 4.76 -6.47 -0.16
N ALA A 195 4.94 -7.27 -1.22
CA ALA A 195 4.94 -8.72 -1.14
C ALA A 195 5.95 -9.23 -0.09
N THR A 196 7.15 -8.64 -0.05
CA THR A 196 8.24 -9.02 0.89
C THR A 196 7.84 -8.87 2.37
N PHE A 197 6.91 -7.98 2.71
CA PHE A 197 6.50 -7.72 4.10
C PHE A 197 5.12 -8.30 4.46
N SER A 198 4.45 -8.93 3.51
CA SER A 198 3.06 -9.36 3.65
C SER A 198 2.95 -10.87 3.74
N ASN A 199 1.86 -11.36 4.32
CA ASN A 199 1.57 -12.78 4.43
C ASN A 199 0.62 -13.25 3.32
N LYS A 200 -0.28 -12.36 2.88
CA LYS A 200 -1.24 -12.61 1.80
C LYS A 200 -1.27 -11.47 0.81
N THR A 201 -1.45 -11.81 -0.46
CA THR A 201 -1.62 -10.87 -1.55
C THR A 201 -2.96 -11.13 -2.25
N SER A 202 -3.72 -10.07 -2.53
CA SER A 202 -4.85 -10.10 -3.46
C SER A 202 -4.52 -9.28 -4.71
N LEU A 203 -4.59 -9.91 -5.88
CA LEU A 203 -4.50 -9.23 -7.16
C LEU A 203 -5.90 -9.22 -7.79
N ARG A 204 -6.36 -8.04 -8.21
CA ARG A 204 -7.67 -7.85 -8.85
C ARG A 204 -7.53 -6.94 -10.06
N VAL A 205 -8.31 -7.24 -11.10
CA VAL A 205 -8.47 -6.38 -12.27
C VAL A 205 -9.95 -6.08 -12.45
N ASP A 206 -10.30 -4.80 -12.48
CA ASP A 206 -11.69 -4.36 -12.70
C ASP A 206 -12.07 -4.29 -14.18
N VAL A 207 -13.30 -3.85 -14.45
CA VAL A 207 -13.84 -3.67 -15.81
C VAL A 207 -13.06 -2.65 -16.64
N ASN A 208 -12.48 -1.63 -16.00
CA ASN A 208 -11.67 -0.60 -16.64
C ASN A 208 -10.21 -1.04 -16.85
N GLY A 209 -9.85 -2.23 -16.37
CA GLY A 209 -8.49 -2.74 -16.45
C GLY A 209 -7.54 -2.18 -15.40
N ILE A 210 -8.04 -1.51 -14.37
CA ILE A 210 -7.23 -1.05 -13.24
C ILE A 210 -6.81 -2.27 -12.43
N LEU A 211 -5.51 -2.37 -12.15
CA LEU A 211 -4.97 -3.37 -11.23
C LEU A 211 -5.07 -2.83 -9.80
N SER A 212 -5.70 -3.59 -8.90
CA SER A 212 -5.53 -3.43 -7.45
C SER A 212 -4.70 -4.61 -6.92
N ALA A 213 -3.57 -4.30 -6.31
CA ALA A 213 -2.68 -5.24 -5.64
C ALA A 213 -2.64 -4.92 -4.14
N GLN A 214 -3.45 -5.65 -3.37
CA GLN A 214 -3.59 -5.48 -1.93
C GLN A 214 -2.77 -6.50 -1.15
N PHE A 215 -2.06 -6.04 -0.13
CA PHE A 215 -1.13 -6.82 0.67
C PHE A 215 -1.54 -6.76 2.14
N MET A 216 -1.77 -7.92 2.74
CA MET A 216 -2.05 -8.05 4.18
C MET A 216 -0.75 -8.29 4.94
N ILE A 217 -0.39 -7.36 5.82
CA ILE A 217 0.79 -7.41 6.67
C ILE A 217 0.33 -7.71 8.09
N GLN A 218 0.68 -8.88 8.61
CA GLN A 218 0.40 -9.24 10.00
C GLN A 218 1.61 -8.90 10.86
N ARG A 219 1.41 -8.09 11.91
CA ARG A 219 2.45 -7.84 12.91
C ARG A 219 1.96 -8.19 14.31
N THR A 220 2.77 -8.96 15.02
CA THR A 220 2.59 -9.13 16.46
C THR A 220 3.21 -7.92 17.14
N ILE A 221 2.36 -7.01 17.62
CA ILE A 221 2.80 -5.89 18.45
C ILE A 221 2.55 -6.30 19.89
N PRO A 222 3.57 -6.26 20.77
CA PRO A 222 3.33 -6.43 22.19
C PRO A 222 2.54 -5.22 22.70
N VAL A 223 1.21 -5.35 22.74
CA VAL A 223 0.34 -4.39 23.41
C VAL A 223 0.32 -4.78 24.88
N THR A 224 1.01 -3.98 25.71
CA THR A 224 1.00 -3.99 27.19
C THR A 224 0.44 -5.27 27.85
N VAL A 225 1.33 -6.22 28.18
CA VAL A 225 1.24 -7.31 29.18
C VAL A 225 -0.01 -8.23 29.26
N ALA A 226 -1.11 -7.99 28.55
CA ALA A 226 -2.35 -8.74 28.74
C ALA A 226 -2.92 -9.40 27.48
N HIS A 227 -2.70 -8.85 26.26
CA HIS A 227 -3.23 -9.44 25.02
C HIS A 227 -2.30 -9.22 23.84
N THR A 228 -1.70 -10.29 23.33
CA THR A 228 -0.92 -10.30 22.07
C THR A 228 -1.83 -10.70 20.91
N ASP A 229 -2.78 -9.84 20.56
CA ASP A 229 -3.57 -10.06 19.35
C ASP A 229 -2.77 -9.58 18.12
N PRO A 230 -2.76 -10.37 17.03
CA PRO A 230 -2.09 -9.96 15.80
C PRO A 230 -2.79 -8.76 15.19
N GLN A 231 -2.06 -7.66 15.01
CA GLN A 231 -2.60 -6.49 14.31
C GLN A 231 -2.39 -6.65 12.80
N LEU A 232 -3.45 -6.42 12.04
CA LEU A 232 -3.46 -6.51 10.58
C LEU A 232 -3.33 -5.11 9.99
N PHE A 233 -2.41 -4.96 9.04
CA PHE A 233 -2.22 -3.76 8.24
C PHE A 233 -2.42 -4.11 6.77
N PHE A 234 -2.90 -3.17 5.97
CA PHE A 234 -3.11 -3.37 4.54
C PHE A 234 -2.40 -2.28 3.74
N VAL A 235 -1.80 -2.68 2.62
CA VAL A 235 -1.25 -1.77 1.61
C VAL A 235 -1.90 -2.12 0.28
N ASP A 236 -2.50 -1.15 -0.40
CA ASP A 236 -3.11 -1.35 -1.73
C ASP A 236 -2.37 -0.50 -2.76
N HIS A 237 -1.99 -1.13 -3.87
CA HIS A 237 -1.41 -0.46 -5.02
C HIS A 237 -2.43 -0.49 -6.15
N LYS A 238 -2.87 0.69 -6.59
CA LYS A 238 -3.73 0.83 -7.76
C LYS A 238 -2.91 1.33 -8.94
N ILE A 239 -3.02 0.64 -10.07
CA ILE A 239 -2.20 0.92 -11.25
C ILE A 239 -3.10 0.97 -12.48
N CYS A 240 -3.09 2.11 -13.17
CA CYS A 240 -3.83 2.30 -14.40
C CYS A 240 -3.21 1.47 -15.55
N PRO A 241 -4.03 0.87 -16.42
CA PRO A 241 -3.54 0.17 -17.60
C PRO A 241 -2.93 1.16 -18.61
N LEU A 242 -2.08 0.65 -19.49
CA LEU A 242 -1.48 1.38 -20.60
C LEU A 242 -2.36 1.46 -21.86
N GLU A 243 -3.46 0.73 -21.88
CA GLU A 243 -4.43 0.64 -22.98
C GLU A 243 -5.85 0.78 -22.43
#